data_AF-A0A4R3KMM3-F1
#
_entry.id   AF-A0A4R3KMM3-F1
#
_cell.length_a   1.000
_cell.length_b   1.000
_cell.length_c   1.000
_cell.angle_alpha   90.00
_cell.angle_beta   90.00
_cell.angle_gamma   90.00
#
_symmetry.space_group_name_H-M   'P 1'
#
loop_
_entity.id
_entity.type
_entity.pdbx_description
1 polymer ?
#
loop_
_entity_poly.entity_id
_entity_poly.type
_entity_poly.pdbx_seq_one_letter_code
_entity_poly.pdbx_strand_id
1 'polypeptide(L)'
;MKEPLHSKGKRVKGKEANRLLKQEEKEFLLELAFHIREVRVKAGVTQEKFYEDTNIHIGRIETGKFNISINTLYRICAYFKISVKEFFGKINKN
;
A
#
# COMPACT_ATOMS: atom_id res chain seq x y z
N MET A 1 -43.75 -24.77 27.30
CA MET A 1 -43.30 -25.19 25.96
C MET A 1 -42.13 -24.30 25.53
N LYS A 2 -40.99 -24.93 25.22
CA LYS A 2 -39.81 -24.50 24.44
C LYS A 2 -39.36 -23.02 24.48
N GLU A 3 -38.21 -22.78 25.12
CA GLU A 3 -37.16 -21.89 24.58
C GLU A 3 -36.58 -22.54 23.26
N PRO A 4 -35.84 -21.87 22.32
CA PRO A 4 -34.77 -20.92 22.70
C PRO A 4 -34.10 -19.95 21.65
N LEU A 5 -33.10 -19.22 22.19
CA LEU A 5 -31.74 -18.97 21.65
C LEU A 5 -31.41 -17.75 20.71
N HIS A 6 -30.59 -16.86 21.29
CA HIS A 6 -29.32 -16.31 20.76
C HIS A 6 -29.28 -15.41 19.50
N SER A 7 -29.17 -14.09 19.72
CA SER A 7 -28.77 -13.08 18.72
C SER A 7 -27.25 -12.82 18.62
N LYS A 8 -26.39 -13.62 19.28
CA LYS A 8 -24.93 -13.38 19.35
C LYS A 8 -24.16 -13.74 18.05
N GLY A 9 -24.79 -14.38 17.07
CA GLY A 9 -24.12 -14.89 15.86
C GLY A 9 -23.75 -13.85 14.78
N LYS A 10 -24.39 -12.68 14.74
CA LYS A 10 -24.14 -11.67 13.68
C LYS A 10 -22.91 -10.78 13.94
N ARG A 11 -22.52 -10.59 15.21
CA ARG A 11 -21.47 -9.62 15.62
C ARG A 11 -20.04 -10.13 15.42
N VAL A 12 -19.83 -11.44 15.38
CA VAL A 12 -18.50 -12.07 15.23
C VAL A 12 -18.06 -12.09 13.76
N LYS A 13 -18.98 -12.40 12.83
CA LYS A 13 -18.72 -12.41 11.38
C LYS A 13 -18.20 -11.08 10.84
N GLY A 14 -18.71 -9.95 11.33
CA GLY A 14 -18.25 -8.62 10.92
C GLY A 14 -16.84 -8.25 11.40
N LYS A 15 -16.36 -8.83 12.50
CA LYS A 15 -14.99 -8.60 13.01
C LYS A 15 -13.95 -9.38 12.19
N GLU A 16 -14.31 -10.59 11.79
CA GLU A 16 -13.47 -11.44 10.95
C GLU A 16 -13.31 -10.86 9.54
N ALA A 17 -14.41 -10.43 8.91
CA ALA A 17 -14.37 -9.76 7.61
C ALA A 17 -13.49 -8.50 7.63
N ASN A 18 -13.64 -7.65 8.66
CA ASN A 18 -12.78 -6.46 8.82
C ASN A 18 -11.30 -6.81 9.05
N ARG A 19 -11.01 -7.96 9.66
CA ARG A 19 -9.62 -8.42 9.86
C ARG A 19 -9.00 -8.86 8.53
N LEU A 20 -9.75 -9.59 7.71
CA LEU A 20 -9.32 -10.02 6.38
C LEU A 20 -9.07 -8.82 5.47
N LEU A 21 -9.98 -7.84 5.45
CA LEU A 21 -9.80 -6.59 4.70
C LEU A 21 -8.52 -5.86 5.10
N LYS A 22 -8.24 -5.72 6.40
CA LYS A 22 -7.01 -5.08 6.88
C LYS A 22 -5.74 -5.83 6.48
N GLN A 23 -5.82 -7.16 6.37
CA GLN A 23 -4.72 -7.98 5.92
C GLN A 23 -4.47 -7.78 4.43
N GLU A 24 -5.53 -7.74 3.62
CA GLU A 24 -5.46 -7.45 2.18
C GLU A 24 -4.92 -6.02 1.93
N GLU A 25 -5.37 -5.02 2.69
CA GLU A 25 -4.84 -3.65 2.62
C GLU A 25 -3.34 -3.63 2.90
N LYS A 26 -2.88 -4.35 3.93
CA LYS A 26 -1.46 -4.43 4.28
C LYS A 26 -0.64 -5.08 3.16
N GLU A 27 -1.13 -6.17 2.59
CA GLU A 27 -0.47 -6.83 1.46
C GLU A 27 -0.39 -5.93 0.23
N PHE A 28 -1.43 -5.14 -0.03
CA PHE A 28 -1.44 -4.17 -1.12
C PHE A 28 -0.38 -3.08 -0.90
N LEU A 29 -0.29 -2.53 0.31
CA LEU A 29 0.72 -1.53 0.66
C LEU A 29 2.15 -2.08 0.55
N LEU A 30 2.36 -3.36 0.88
CA LEU A 30 3.64 -4.01 0.71
C LEU A 30 4.00 -4.14 -0.77
N GLU A 31 3.08 -4.60 -1.62
CA GLU A 31 3.30 -4.70 -3.07
C GLU A 31 3.65 -3.34 -3.69
N LEU A 32 2.90 -2.30 -3.34
CA LEU A 32 3.16 -0.91 -3.75
C LEU A 32 4.58 -0.47 -3.34
N ALA A 33 4.95 -0.72 -2.09
CA ALA A 33 6.25 -0.35 -1.53
C ALA A 33 7.41 -1.09 -2.23
N PHE A 34 7.23 -2.37 -2.52
CA PHE A 34 8.20 -3.15 -3.31
C PHE A 34 8.36 -2.58 -4.71
N HIS A 35 7.25 -2.25 -5.39
CA HIS A 35 7.33 -1.70 -6.73
C HIS A 35 8.04 -0.32 -6.77
N ILE A 36 7.75 0.56 -5.81
CA ILE A 36 8.46 1.85 -5.66
C ILE A 36 9.97 1.62 -5.47
N ARG A 37 10.35 0.68 -4.61
CA ARG A 37 11.76 0.33 -4.38
C ARG A 37 12.42 -0.19 -5.66
N GLU A 38 11.74 -1.04 -6.42
CA GLU A 38 12.28 -1.53 -7.69
C GLU A 38 12.53 -0.41 -8.68
N VAL A 39 11.57 0.51 -8.85
CA VAL A 39 11.72 1.67 -9.73
C VAL A 39 12.94 2.48 -9.33
N ARG A 40 13.09 2.77 -8.02
CA ARG A 40 14.23 3.52 -7.51
C ARG A 40 15.56 2.81 -7.76
N VAL A 41 15.64 1.51 -7.46
CA VAL A 41 16.87 0.71 -7.65
C VAL A 41 17.23 0.60 -9.12
N LYS A 42 16.26 0.39 -10.01
CA LYS A 42 16.46 0.36 -11.48
C LYS A 42 16.97 1.70 -12.01
N ALA A 43 16.58 2.82 -11.38
CA ALA A 43 17.10 4.14 -11.69
C ALA A 43 18.48 4.45 -11.08
N GLY A 44 19.04 3.55 -10.25
CA GLY A 44 20.33 3.76 -9.58
C GLY A 44 20.32 4.84 -8.51
N VAL A 45 19.15 5.20 -7.98
CA VAL A 45 18.98 6.32 -7.03
C VAL A 45 18.99 5.81 -5.59
N THR A 46 19.79 6.41 -4.72
CA THR A 46 19.79 6.11 -3.28
C THR A 46 18.58 6.75 -2.58
N GLN A 47 18.24 6.29 -1.37
CA GLN A 47 17.13 6.89 -0.62
C GLN A 47 17.47 8.34 -0.23
N GLU A 48 18.73 8.59 0.11
CA GLU A 48 19.29 9.89 0.46
C GLU A 48 19.18 10.86 -0.73
N LYS A 49 19.64 10.43 -1.91
CA LYS A 49 19.57 11.25 -3.14
C LYS A 49 18.12 11.61 -3.49
N PHE A 50 17.21 10.63 -3.39
CA PHE A 50 15.79 10.91 -3.62
C PHE A 50 15.23 11.93 -2.61
N TYR A 51 15.60 11.83 -1.34
CA TYR A 51 15.17 12.77 -0.31
C TYR A 51 15.74 14.18 -0.58
N GLU A 52 17.01 14.30 -0.94
CA GLU A 52 17.63 15.58 -1.30
C GLU A 52 16.89 16.28 -2.44
N ASP A 53 16.45 15.53 -3.45
CA ASP A 53 15.80 16.09 -4.63
C ASP A 53 14.31 16.43 -4.41
N THR A 54 13.63 15.71 -3.50
CA THR A 54 12.16 15.74 -3.42
C THR A 54 11.64 16.14 -2.05
N ASN A 55 12.47 16.14 -1.01
CA ASN A 55 12.07 16.26 0.39
C ASN A 55 11.01 15.21 0.81
N ILE A 56 11.03 14.02 0.18
CA ILE A 56 10.16 12.90 0.51
C ILE A 56 11.01 11.76 1.08
N HIS A 57 10.64 11.28 2.27
CA HIS A 57 11.31 10.13 2.89
C HIS A 57 10.87 8.80 2.26
N ILE A 58 11.37 8.50 1.05
CA ILE A 58 10.99 7.28 0.32
C ILE A 58 11.30 6.00 1.08
N GLY A 59 12.34 5.98 1.92
CA GLY A 59 12.65 4.83 2.78
C GLY A 59 11.51 4.46 3.74
N ARG A 60 10.70 5.43 4.22
CA ARG A 60 9.51 5.14 5.04
C ARG A 60 8.40 4.50 4.20
N ILE A 61 8.25 4.95 2.95
CA ILE A 61 7.25 4.45 2.00
C ILE A 61 7.59 3.01 1.61
N GLU A 62 8.86 2.72 1.36
CA GLU A 62 9.37 1.38 1.02
C GLU A 62 9.20 0.33 2.12
N THR A 63 8.78 0.71 3.33
CA THR A 63 8.42 -0.25 4.38
C THR A 63 7.03 -0.85 4.21
N GLY A 64 6.15 -0.25 3.39
CA GLY A 64 4.76 -0.68 3.20
C GLY A 64 3.89 -0.59 4.47
N LYS A 65 4.35 0.13 5.51
CA LYS A 65 3.63 0.24 6.80
C LYS A 65 2.50 1.27 6.80
N PHE A 66 2.53 2.22 5.88
CA PHE A 66 1.60 3.35 5.85
C PHE A 66 1.14 3.61 4.43
N ASN A 67 -0.10 4.09 4.31
CA ASN A 67 -0.62 4.56 3.04
C ASN A 67 0.05 5.89 2.65
N ILE A 68 0.22 6.12 1.36
CA ILE A 68 0.73 7.38 0.81
C ILE A 68 -0.39 8.14 0.12
N SER A 69 -0.30 9.46 0.11
CA SER A 69 -1.24 10.26 -0.67
C SER A 69 -1.01 10.07 -2.18
N ILE A 70 -2.05 10.26 -2.97
CA ILE A 70 -1.97 10.20 -4.43
C ILE A 70 -0.98 11.24 -4.99
N ASN A 71 -0.87 12.41 -4.36
CA ASN A 71 0.11 13.44 -4.72
C ASN A 71 1.55 12.96 -4.48
N THR A 72 1.81 12.25 -3.37
CA THR A 72 3.14 11.67 -3.13
C THR A 72 3.48 10.63 -4.18
N LEU A 73 2.53 9.76 -4.55
CA LEU A 73 2.72 8.79 -5.63
C LEU A 73 3.01 9.50 -6.96
N TYR A 74 2.23 10.53 -7.31
CA TYR A 74 2.45 11.32 -8.52
C TYR A 74 3.86 11.94 -8.57
N ARG A 75 4.34 12.48 -7.44
CA ARG A 75 5.70 13.06 -7.35
C ARG A 75 6.79 11.99 -7.51
N ILE A 76 6.60 10.80 -6.94
CA ILE A 76 7.51 9.65 -7.15
C ILE A 76 7.53 9.27 -8.64
N CYS A 77 6.36 9.14 -9.26
CA CYS A 77 6.24 8.81 -10.67
C CYS A 77 6.94 9.84 -11.57
N ALA A 78 6.68 11.13 -11.32
CA ALA A 78 7.28 12.24 -12.05
C ALA A 78 8.81 12.26 -11.91
N TYR A 79 9.34 12.04 -10.70
CA TYR A 79 10.79 11.98 -10.47
C TYR A 79 11.46 10.88 -11.29
N PHE A 80 10.87 9.69 -11.34
CA PHE A 80 11.38 8.55 -12.12
C PHE A 80 10.94 8.53 -13.58
N LYS A 81 10.24 9.58 -14.05
CA LYS A 81 9.72 9.72 -15.42
C LYS A 81 8.83 8.54 -15.87
N ILE A 82 8.11 7.94 -14.92
CA ILE A 82 7.11 6.91 -15.19
C ILE A 82 5.71 7.52 -15.14
N SER A 83 4.80 7.02 -15.97
CA SER A 83 3.40 7.42 -15.86
C SER A 83 2.71 6.68 -14.72
N VAL A 84 1.67 7.27 -14.12
CA VAL A 84 0.84 6.59 -13.10
C VAL A 84 0.21 5.31 -13.67
N LYS A 85 -0.17 5.33 -14.95
CA LYS A 85 -0.68 4.15 -15.68
C LYS A 85 0.35 3.03 -15.73
N GLU A 86 1.58 3.35 -16.09
CA GLU A 86 2.68 2.37 -16.15
C GLU A 86 3.01 1.81 -14.76
N PHE A 87 3.03 2.67 -13.74
CA PHE A 87 3.26 2.29 -12.36
C PHE A 87 2.25 1.23 -11.88
N PHE A 88 0.95 1.47 -12.08
CA PHE A 88 -0.08 0.51 -11.68
C PHE A 88 -0.20 -0.70 -12.61
N GLY A 89 0.33 -0.64 -13.84
CA GLY A 89 0.32 -1.77 -14.76
C GLY A 89 1.13 -2.98 -14.29
N LYS A 90 1.95 -2.84 -13.23
CA LYS A 90 2.73 -3.93 -12.60
C LYS A 90 2.16 -4.39 -11.25
N ILE A 91 1.06 -3.78 -10.79
CA ILE A 91 0.40 -4.13 -9.54
C ILE A 91 -0.83 -4.97 -9.91
N ASN A 92 -0.78 -6.26 -9.59
CA ASN A 92 -1.82 -7.21 -9.95
C ASN A 92 -2.55 -7.64 -8.67
N LYS A 93 -3.40 -6.74 -8.17
CA LYS A 93 -4.33 -7.07 -7.09
C LYS A 93 -5.77 -7.04 -7.61
N ASN A 94 -6.50 -8.12 -7.34
CA ASN A 94 -7.85 -8.40 -7.84
C ASN A 94 -8.90 -7.39 -7.37
#